data_AF-A0A3Q4HMC8-F1
#
_entry.id   AF-A0A3Q4HMC8-F1
#
_cell.length_a   1.000
_cell.length_b   1.000
_cell.length_c   1.000
_cell.angle_alpha   90.00
_cell.angle_beta   90.00
_cell.angle_gamma   90.00
#
_symmetry.space_group_name_H-M   'P 1'
#
loop_
_entity.id
_entity.type
_entity.pdbx_description
1 polymer ?
#
loop_
_entity_poly.entity_id
_entity_poly.type
_entity_poly.pdbx_seq_one_letter_code
_entity_poly.pdbx_strand_id
1 'polypeptide(L)'
;MVTWTGLLFVLCGALTPALCCDWLTHYKQPSKEARDLLTLMVSTLTSLSLQVESKLVFIRDSLQLIFCLYRHDNLSAAPWGADKTEGFLTVIHRQIMELSACVSTNSPANSRLRSYYRTLANILCVQGCGTASWQLLRKETKLRLEQLELLVASIRVPAAR
;
A
#
# COMPACT_ATOMS: atom_id res chain seq x y z
N MET A 1 6.85 -21.17 79.54
CA MET A 1 6.08 -20.06 78.94
C MET A 1 6.84 -19.58 77.73
N VAL A 2 6.31 -19.86 76.54
CA VAL A 2 6.94 -19.56 75.25
C VAL A 2 7.01 -18.04 75.11
N THR A 3 8.23 -17.53 74.94
CA THR A 3 8.54 -16.11 74.88
C THR A 3 7.86 -15.46 73.68
N TRP A 4 7.06 -14.42 73.96
CA TRP A 4 6.22 -13.67 73.01
C TRP A 4 7.03 -13.00 71.87
N THR A 5 8.36 -12.93 72.00
CA THR A 5 9.30 -12.46 70.99
C THR A 5 9.40 -13.36 69.76
N GLY A 6 9.08 -14.67 69.90
CA GLY A 6 9.09 -15.60 68.77
C GLY A 6 7.90 -15.45 67.82
N LEU A 7 6.76 -14.92 68.29
CA LEU A 7 5.55 -14.77 67.47
C LEU A 7 5.63 -13.57 66.51
N LEU A 8 6.33 -12.49 66.90
CA LEU A 8 6.48 -11.30 66.07
C LEU A 8 7.44 -11.52 64.88
N PHE A 9 8.47 -12.35 65.04
CA PHE A 9 9.40 -12.68 63.94
C PHE A 9 8.80 -13.63 62.91
N VAL A 10 7.85 -14.48 63.32
CA VAL A 10 7.17 -15.44 62.41
C VAL A 10 6.12 -14.77 61.53
N LEU A 11 5.54 -13.64 61.97
CA LEU A 11 4.55 -12.88 61.18
C LEU A 11 5.16 -12.10 60.00
N CYS A 12 6.46 -11.84 60.00
CA CYS A 12 7.12 -11.17 58.88
C CYS A 12 7.34 -12.09 57.67
N GLY A 13 7.48 -13.41 57.90
CA GLY A 13 7.67 -14.41 56.83
C GLY A 13 6.41 -14.73 56.03
N ALA A 14 5.23 -14.26 56.47
CA ALA A 14 3.95 -14.46 55.81
C ALA A 14 3.41 -13.19 55.11
N LEU A 15 4.10 -12.04 55.27
CA LEU A 15 3.81 -10.86 54.46
C LEU A 15 4.27 -11.17 53.04
N THR A 16 3.27 -11.43 52.19
CA THR A 16 3.37 -11.80 50.78
C THR A 16 4.63 -11.25 50.11
N PRO A 17 5.44 -12.06 49.39
CA PRO A 17 6.67 -11.61 48.72
C PRO A 17 6.47 -10.42 47.76
N ALA A 18 5.21 -10.09 47.42
CA ALA A 18 4.80 -8.88 46.72
C ALA A 18 5.10 -7.57 47.48
N LEU A 19 5.11 -7.56 48.81
CA LEU A 19 5.32 -6.34 49.62
C LEU A 19 6.79 -5.92 49.71
N CYS A 20 7.73 -6.83 49.48
CA CYS A 20 9.18 -6.56 49.47
C CYS A 20 9.75 -6.33 48.05
N CYS A 21 8.90 -6.37 47.02
CA CYS A 21 9.36 -6.20 45.65
C CYS A 21 9.29 -4.71 45.27
N ASP A 22 10.40 -3.98 45.46
CA ASP A 22 10.52 -2.54 45.15
C ASP A 22 10.12 -2.22 43.69
N TRP A 23 10.23 -3.19 42.78
CA TRP A 23 9.77 -3.03 41.41
C TRP A 23 8.28 -2.66 41.29
N LEU A 24 7.42 -3.19 42.17
CA LEU A 24 5.98 -2.91 42.14
C LEU A 24 5.66 -1.44 42.43
N THR A 25 6.46 -0.74 43.25
CA THR A 25 6.25 0.68 43.56
C THR A 25 6.66 1.58 42.39
N HIS A 26 7.56 1.11 41.51
CA HIS A 26 8.07 1.86 40.36
C HIS A 26 7.48 1.40 39.01
N TYR A 27 6.71 0.31 38.95
CA TYR A 27 6.16 -0.30 37.73
C TYR A 27 5.38 0.65 36.82
N LYS A 28 4.74 1.68 37.40
CA LYS A 28 3.93 2.65 36.66
C LYS A 28 4.70 3.32 35.53
N GLN A 29 5.98 3.62 35.74
CA GLN A 29 6.81 4.33 34.76
C GLN A 29 7.20 3.43 33.57
N PRO A 30 7.79 2.23 33.76
CA PRO A 30 8.02 1.29 32.66
C PRO A 30 6.74 0.89 31.91
N SER A 31 5.63 0.73 32.62
CA SER A 31 4.33 0.42 31.99
C SER A 31 3.85 1.55 31.07
N LYS A 32 4.05 2.81 31.48
CA LYS A 32 3.74 3.98 30.65
C LYS A 32 4.66 4.06 29.44
N GLU A 33 5.96 3.90 29.63
CA GLU A 33 6.94 3.90 28.52
C GLU A 33 6.62 2.82 27.48
N ALA A 34 6.27 1.61 27.90
CA ALA A 34 5.85 0.55 27.00
C ALA A 34 4.61 0.92 26.17
N ARG A 35 3.62 1.61 26.76
CA ARG A 35 2.41 2.07 26.05
C ARG A 35 2.69 3.22 25.09
N ASP A 36 3.56 4.15 25.49
CA ASP A 36 3.99 5.26 24.65
C ASP A 36 4.75 4.71 23.42
N LEU A 37 5.62 3.71 23.62
CA LEU A 37 6.29 2.98 22.54
C LEU A 37 5.29 2.24 21.64
N LEU A 38 4.31 1.53 22.19
CA LEU A 38 3.25 0.89 21.38
C LEU A 38 2.50 1.90 20.51
N THR A 39 2.17 3.06 21.07
CA THR A 39 1.47 4.13 20.33
C THR A 39 2.33 4.64 19.17
N LEU A 40 3.64 4.79 19.40
CA LEU A 40 4.59 5.19 18.36
C LEU A 40 4.76 4.11 17.29
N MET A 41 4.79 2.82 17.67
CA MET A 41 4.85 1.71 16.70
C MET A 41 3.57 1.62 15.85
N VAL A 42 2.39 1.86 16.44
CA VAL A 42 1.13 1.89 15.69
C VAL A 42 1.11 3.07 14.71
N SER A 43 1.61 4.24 15.10
CA SER A 43 1.65 5.40 14.20
C SER A 43 2.63 5.21 13.04
N THR A 44 3.78 4.56 13.27
CA THR A 44 4.71 4.23 12.19
C THR A 44 4.12 3.17 11.24
N LEU A 45 3.47 2.14 11.76
CA LEU A 45 2.79 1.12 10.95
C LEU A 45 1.66 1.70 10.10
N THR A 46 0.83 2.58 10.66
CA THR A 46 -0.26 3.23 9.91
C THR A 46 0.29 4.14 8.80
N SER A 47 1.34 4.92 9.08
CA SER A 47 2.03 5.74 8.07
C SER A 47 2.58 4.90 6.91
N LEU A 48 3.27 3.79 7.22
CA LEU A 48 3.79 2.86 6.21
C LEU A 48 2.65 2.22 5.39
N SER A 49 1.57 1.81 6.05
CA SER A 49 0.40 1.23 5.39
C SER A 49 -0.24 2.21 4.41
N LEU A 50 -0.43 3.48 4.81
CA LEU A 50 -0.98 4.52 3.93
C LEU A 50 -0.07 4.81 2.73
N GLN A 51 1.25 4.79 2.92
CA GLN A 51 2.19 4.95 1.81
C GLN A 51 2.08 3.80 0.80
N VAL A 52 2.02 2.55 1.28
CA VAL A 52 1.84 1.37 0.42
C VAL A 52 0.50 1.45 -0.31
N GLU A 53 -0.59 1.74 0.39
CA GLU A 53 -1.93 1.86 -0.20
C GLU A 53 -1.97 2.93 -1.30
N SER A 54 -1.39 4.11 -1.06
CA SER A 54 -1.35 5.19 -2.06
C SER A 54 -0.63 4.79 -3.35
N LYS A 55 0.45 4.01 -3.25
CA LYS A 55 1.18 3.47 -4.42
C LYS A 55 0.37 2.42 -5.15
N LEU A 56 -0.29 1.50 -4.43
CA LEU A 56 -1.15 0.47 -5.03
C LEU A 56 -2.35 1.08 -5.77
N VAL A 57 -3.00 2.09 -5.16
CA VAL A 57 -4.07 2.87 -5.80
C VAL A 57 -3.57 3.54 -7.07
N PHE A 58 -2.37 4.15 -7.04
CA PHE A 58 -1.78 4.77 -8.22
C PHE A 58 -1.53 3.77 -9.37
N ILE A 59 -1.07 2.55 -9.03
CA ILE A 59 -0.85 1.48 -10.02
C ILE A 59 -2.19 1.05 -10.64
N ARG A 60 -3.20 0.77 -9.80
CA ARG A 60 -4.54 0.38 -10.24
C ARG A 60 -5.14 1.42 -11.19
N ASP A 61 -5.13 2.69 -10.79
CA ASP A 61 -5.73 3.78 -11.57
C ASP A 61 -4.98 3.98 -12.91
N SER A 62 -3.66 3.79 -12.92
CA SER A 62 -2.86 3.82 -14.15
C SER A 62 -3.26 2.71 -15.11
N LEU A 63 -3.42 1.47 -14.61
CA LEU A 63 -3.87 0.33 -15.41
C LEU A 63 -5.28 0.52 -15.95
N GLN A 64 -6.20 1.08 -15.15
CA GLN A 64 -7.56 1.42 -15.61
C GLN A 64 -7.55 2.42 -16.76
N LEU A 65 -6.72 3.45 -16.69
CA LEU A 65 -6.61 4.46 -17.75
C LEU A 65 -5.98 3.88 -19.01
N ILE A 66 -4.96 3.02 -18.88
CA ILE A 66 -4.41 2.24 -20.00
C ILE A 66 -5.50 1.35 -20.61
N PHE A 67 -6.26 0.62 -19.80
CA PHE A 67 -7.34 -0.24 -20.27
C PHE A 67 -8.37 0.55 -21.09
N CYS A 68 -8.81 1.71 -20.60
CA CYS A 68 -9.75 2.58 -21.32
C CYS A 68 -9.18 3.09 -22.65
N LEU A 69 -7.89 3.44 -22.71
CA LEU A 69 -7.25 3.89 -23.95
C LEU A 69 -7.29 2.84 -25.05
N TYR A 70 -7.07 1.57 -24.70
CA TYR A 70 -7.04 0.47 -25.66
C TYR A 70 -8.42 -0.11 -25.97
N ARG A 71 -9.47 0.24 -25.20
CA ARG A 71 -10.85 -0.19 -25.47
C ARG A 71 -11.61 0.74 -26.42
N HIS A 72 -11.11 1.95 -26.65
CA HIS A 72 -11.81 2.92 -27.51
C HIS A 72 -12.15 2.34 -28.89
N ASP A 73 -13.38 2.60 -29.35
CA ASP A 73 -14.06 1.97 -30.50
C ASP A 73 -13.36 2.15 -31.88
N ASN A 74 -12.22 2.83 -31.92
CA ASN A 74 -11.38 3.08 -33.10
C ASN A 74 -10.24 2.06 -33.29
N LEU A 75 -10.28 0.91 -32.60
CA LEU A 75 -9.30 -0.17 -32.80
C LEU A 75 -9.26 -0.71 -34.24
N SER A 76 -10.30 -0.47 -35.06
CA SER A 76 -10.29 -0.78 -36.48
C SER A 76 -9.16 -0.09 -37.25
N ALA A 77 -8.64 1.04 -36.75
CA ALA A 77 -7.50 1.76 -37.32
C ALA A 77 -6.15 1.32 -36.73
N ALA A 78 -6.15 0.52 -35.66
CA ALA A 78 -4.92 0.11 -35.02
C ALA A 78 -4.24 -1.00 -35.84
N PRO A 79 -2.91 -0.93 -36.05
CA PRO A 79 -2.18 -1.86 -36.93
C PRO A 79 -1.96 -3.26 -36.31
N TRP A 80 -2.44 -3.49 -35.10
CA TRP A 80 -2.30 -4.76 -34.39
C TRP A 80 -3.63 -5.51 -34.42
N GLY A 81 -3.57 -6.84 -34.59
CA GLY A 81 -4.75 -7.70 -34.69
C GLY A 81 -5.61 -7.66 -33.43
N ALA A 82 -6.93 -7.84 -33.61
CA ALA A 82 -7.90 -7.83 -32.52
C ALA A 82 -7.59 -8.85 -31.42
N ASP A 83 -7.04 -10.01 -31.80
CA ASP A 83 -6.59 -11.08 -30.91
C ASP A 83 -5.51 -10.61 -29.92
N LYS A 84 -4.52 -9.85 -30.40
CA LYS A 84 -3.42 -9.34 -29.57
C LYS A 84 -3.92 -8.25 -28.61
N THR A 85 -4.82 -7.38 -29.08
CA THR A 85 -5.41 -6.34 -28.24
C THR A 85 -6.29 -6.95 -27.15
N GLU A 86 -7.12 -7.94 -27.48
CA GLU A 86 -7.95 -8.66 -26.52
C GLU A 86 -7.10 -9.38 -25.46
N GLY A 87 -6.04 -10.08 -25.88
CA GLY A 87 -5.11 -10.72 -24.96
C GLY A 87 -4.44 -9.71 -24.01
N PHE A 88 -3.99 -8.57 -24.53
CA PHE A 88 -3.43 -7.50 -23.71
C PHE A 88 -4.44 -6.94 -22.70
N LEU A 89 -5.66 -6.60 -23.16
CA LEU A 89 -6.73 -6.08 -22.30
C LEU A 89 -7.13 -7.08 -21.22
N THR A 90 -7.15 -8.38 -21.53
CA THR A 90 -7.44 -9.45 -20.56
C THR A 90 -6.42 -9.47 -19.43
N VAL A 91 -5.13 -9.38 -19.75
CA VAL A 91 -4.05 -9.36 -18.74
C VAL A 91 -4.12 -8.11 -17.87
N ILE A 92 -4.37 -6.94 -18.47
CA ILE A 92 -4.52 -5.67 -17.73
C ILE A 92 -5.76 -5.70 -16.83
N HIS A 93 -6.89 -6.20 -17.34
CA HIS A 93 -8.13 -6.32 -16.57
C HIS A 93 -7.97 -7.21 -15.34
N ARG A 94 -7.29 -8.35 -15.49
CA ARG A 94 -6.99 -9.24 -14.36
C ARG A 94 -6.20 -8.52 -13.26
N GLN A 95 -5.15 -7.77 -13.63
CA GLN A 95 -4.36 -6.99 -12.68
C GLN A 95 -5.19 -5.93 -11.96
N ILE A 96 -6.09 -5.24 -12.67
CA ILE A 96 -6.99 -4.24 -12.07
C ILE A 96 -7.88 -4.91 -11.02
N MET A 97 -8.44 -6.08 -11.32
CA MET A 97 -9.33 -6.80 -10.39
C MET A 97 -8.57 -7.27 -9.15
N GLU A 98 -7.39 -7.86 -9.32
CA GLU A 98 -6.53 -8.30 -8.23
C GLU A 98 -6.10 -7.13 -7.34
N LEU A 99 -5.69 -6.00 -7.92
CA LEU A 99 -5.32 -4.80 -7.16
C LEU A 99 -6.52 -4.17 -6.45
N SER A 100 -7.69 -4.15 -7.08
CA SER A 100 -8.91 -3.58 -6.49
C SER A 100 -9.37 -4.32 -5.25
N ALA A 101 -9.06 -5.62 -5.12
CA ALA A 101 -9.31 -6.38 -3.91
C ALA A 101 -8.38 -5.99 -2.74
N CYS A 102 -7.24 -5.34 -3.02
CA CYS A 102 -6.21 -5.00 -2.04
C CYS A 102 -6.26 -3.56 -1.54
N VAL A 103 -7.03 -2.67 -2.18
CA VAL A 103 -7.03 -1.23 -1.89
C VAL A 103 -8.44 -0.70 -1.64
N SER A 104 -8.55 0.38 -0.87
CA SER A 104 -9.84 1.03 -0.67
C SER A 104 -10.41 1.60 -1.98
N THR A 105 -11.74 1.54 -2.12
CA THR A 105 -12.47 2.16 -3.23
C THR A 105 -12.67 3.67 -3.03
N ASN A 106 -12.45 4.18 -1.81
CA ASN A 106 -12.74 5.56 -1.43
C ASN A 106 -11.57 6.52 -1.67
N SER A 107 -10.52 6.08 -2.36
CA SER A 107 -9.36 6.94 -2.65
C SER A 107 -9.74 8.03 -3.66
N PRO A 108 -9.33 9.29 -3.41
CA PRO A 108 -9.62 10.38 -4.32
C PRO A 108 -8.95 10.17 -5.67
N ALA A 109 -9.68 10.44 -6.75
CA ALA A 109 -9.16 10.31 -8.09
C ALA A 109 -7.95 11.24 -8.32
N ASN A 110 -6.86 10.69 -8.85
CA ASN A 110 -5.69 11.48 -9.22
C ASN A 110 -5.96 12.29 -10.51
N SER A 111 -6.34 13.57 -10.35
CA SER A 111 -6.69 14.46 -11.46
C SER A 111 -5.53 14.67 -12.44
N ARG A 112 -4.28 14.70 -11.96
CA ARG A 112 -3.08 14.84 -12.79
C ARG A 112 -2.86 13.62 -13.67
N LEU A 113 -3.03 12.42 -13.11
CA LEU A 113 -2.94 11.17 -13.85
C LEU A 113 -4.01 11.10 -14.95
N ARG A 114 -5.26 11.42 -14.61
CA ARG A 114 -6.37 11.48 -15.58
C ARG A 114 -6.10 12.50 -16.69
N SER A 115 -5.60 13.68 -16.33
CA SER A 115 -5.24 14.73 -17.29
C SER A 115 -4.16 14.25 -18.27
N TYR A 116 -3.11 13.61 -17.76
CA TYR A 116 -2.04 13.05 -18.60
C TYR A 116 -2.57 12.05 -19.64
N TYR A 117 -3.39 11.08 -19.23
CA TYR A 117 -3.94 10.10 -20.16
C TYR A 117 -4.98 10.70 -21.11
N ARG A 118 -5.71 11.74 -20.70
CA ARG A 118 -6.58 12.52 -21.60
C ARG A 118 -5.77 13.25 -22.67
N THR A 119 -4.66 13.87 -22.31
CA THR A 119 -3.74 14.49 -23.28
C THR A 119 -3.18 13.44 -24.24
N LEU A 120 -2.80 12.27 -23.73
CA LEU A 120 -2.34 11.16 -24.57
C LEU A 120 -3.44 10.72 -25.56
N ALA A 121 -4.68 10.53 -25.10
CA ALA A 121 -5.81 10.23 -25.97
C ALA A 121 -6.03 11.29 -27.06
N ASN A 122 -5.97 12.57 -26.69
CA ASN A 122 -6.16 13.68 -27.63
C ASN A 122 -5.07 13.73 -28.71
N ILE A 123 -3.80 13.47 -28.36
CA ILE A 123 -2.71 13.41 -29.34
C ILE A 123 -2.97 12.32 -30.38
N LEU A 124 -3.54 11.18 -29.97
CA LEU A 124 -3.90 10.09 -30.88
C LEU A 124 -5.04 10.48 -31.83
N CYS A 125 -6.06 11.17 -31.32
CA CYS A 125 -7.22 11.60 -32.11
C CYS A 125 -6.88 12.74 -33.09
N VAL A 126 -6.06 13.72 -32.69
CA VAL A 126 -5.72 14.88 -33.53
C VAL A 126 -4.83 14.50 -34.72
N GLN A 127 -4.03 13.43 -34.61
CA GLN A 127 -3.21 12.91 -35.71
C GLN A 127 -3.92 11.86 -36.57
N GLY A 128 -5.25 11.74 -36.45
CA GLY A 128 -6.06 10.87 -37.32
C GLY A 128 -5.95 9.38 -37.01
N CYS A 129 -5.52 8.99 -35.79
CA CYS A 129 -5.34 7.59 -35.39
C CYS A 129 -4.54 6.77 -36.42
N GLY A 130 -3.54 7.39 -37.06
CA GLY A 130 -2.66 6.69 -38.00
C GLY A 130 -1.72 5.71 -37.31
N THR A 131 -1.08 4.84 -38.10
CA THR A 131 -0.11 3.84 -37.62
C THR A 131 0.98 4.44 -36.73
N ALA A 132 1.45 5.65 -37.01
CA ALA A 132 2.47 6.35 -36.23
C ALA A 132 1.99 6.72 -34.81
N SER A 133 0.76 7.23 -34.68
CA SER A 133 0.15 7.57 -33.39
C SER A 133 -0.06 6.32 -32.53
N TRP A 134 -0.50 5.21 -33.13
CA TRP A 134 -0.59 3.91 -32.44
C TRP A 134 0.78 3.39 -32.02
N GLN A 135 1.82 3.52 -32.85
CA GLN A 135 3.18 3.16 -32.46
C GLN A 135 3.69 3.99 -31.27
N LEU A 136 3.38 5.29 -31.24
CA LEU A 136 3.70 6.17 -30.12
C LEU A 136 2.97 5.73 -28.84
N LEU A 137 1.66 5.48 -28.92
CA LEU A 137 0.88 4.97 -27.79
C LEU A 137 1.49 3.69 -27.21
N ARG A 138 1.85 2.74 -28.08
CA ARG A 138 2.44 1.47 -27.66
C ARG A 138 3.76 1.67 -26.92
N LYS A 139 4.64 2.54 -27.44
CA LYS A 139 5.94 2.85 -26.80
C LYS A 139 5.74 3.50 -25.44
N GLU A 140 4.84 4.49 -25.35
CA GLU A 140 4.53 5.18 -24.10
C GLU A 140 3.89 4.22 -23.08
N THR A 141 2.96 3.38 -23.52
CA THR A 141 2.31 2.37 -22.67
C THR A 141 3.34 1.38 -22.13
N LYS A 142 4.24 0.89 -22.97
CA LYS A 142 5.33 -0.02 -22.56
C LYS A 142 6.19 0.63 -21.48
N LEU A 143 6.65 1.86 -21.70
CA LEU A 143 7.43 2.61 -20.72
C LEU A 143 6.68 2.76 -19.39
N ARG A 144 5.37 3.05 -19.44
CA ARG A 144 4.56 3.15 -18.22
C ARG A 144 4.44 1.83 -17.49
N LEU A 145 4.24 0.72 -18.18
CA LEU A 145 4.20 -0.60 -17.55
C LEU A 145 5.52 -0.95 -16.85
N GLU A 146 6.66 -0.65 -17.48
CA GLU A 146 8.00 -0.83 -16.88
C GLU A 146 8.18 0.04 -15.63
N GLN A 147 7.70 1.29 -15.64
CA GLN A 147 7.73 2.16 -14.46
C GLN A 147 6.82 1.67 -13.32
N LEU A 148 5.65 1.11 -13.66
CA LEU A 148 4.75 0.51 -12.67
C LEU A 148 5.39 -0.74 -12.06
N GLU A 149 6.12 -1.54 -12.84
CA GLU A 149 6.87 -2.69 -12.32
C GLU A 149 7.94 -2.26 -11.31
N LEU A 150 8.71 -1.21 -11.61
CA LEU A 150 9.68 -0.63 -10.66
C LEU A 150 8.99 -0.13 -9.38
N LEU A 151 7.80 0.47 -9.51
CA LEU A 151 7.02 0.91 -8.36
C LEU A 151 6.56 -0.28 -7.51
N VAL A 152 6.10 -1.37 -8.12
CA VAL A 152 5.76 -2.63 -7.43
C VAL A 152 6.99 -3.21 -6.72
N ALA A 153 8.14 -3.22 -7.38
CA ALA A 153 9.39 -3.67 -6.78
C ALA A 153 9.74 -2.83 -5.53
N SER A 154 9.54 -1.51 -5.59
CA SER A 154 9.76 -0.62 -4.43
C SER A 154 8.83 -0.87 -3.24
N ILE A 155 7.69 -1.52 -3.47
CA ILE A 155 6.75 -1.92 -2.41
C ILE A 155 7.16 -3.27 -1.81
N ARG A 156 7.66 -4.18 -2.65
CA ARG A 156 8.09 -5.53 -2.24
C ARG A 156 9.38 -5.55 -1.44
N VAL A 157 10.29 -4.60 -1.69
CA VAL A 157 11.48 -4.44 -0.85
C VAL A 157 10.99 -4.03 0.54
N PRO A 158 11.20 -4.85 1.59
CA PRO A 158 10.89 -4.43 2.95
C PRO A 158 11.60 -3.10 3.18
N ALA A 159 10.96 -2.15 3.87
CA ALA A 159 11.64 -1.00 4.41
C ALA A 159 12.71 -1.48 5.40
N ALA A 160 13.84 -1.93 4.88
CA ALA A 160 15.05 -2.23 5.62
C ALA A 160 15.73 -0.90 5.85
N ARG A 161 15.33 -0.23 6.93
CA ARG A 161 16.15 0.71 7.71
C ARG A 161 15.41 1.10 8.98
#